data_AF-A0A519KIQ0-F1
#
_entry.id   AF-A0A519KIQ0-F1
#
_cell.length_a   1.000
_cell.length_b   1.000
_cell.length_c   1.000
_cell.angle_alpha   90.00
_cell.angle_beta   90.00
_cell.angle_gamma   90.00
#
_symmetry.space_group_name_H-M   'P 1'
#
loop_
_entity.id
_entity.type
_entity.pdbx_description
1 polymer ?
#
loop_
_entity_poly.entity_id
_entity_poly.type
_entity_poly.pdbx_seq_one_letter_code
_entity_poly.pdbx_strand_id
1 'polypeptide(L)'
;MTESFWTTPVGWTVVTVLQILAVTVGILISLAFLLLADRKIWAGVQMRKGPNVVGPFGLLQSFADFFKFVLKEIVIPAGADKVVFILAPLITFILAFLAWAVIPFAPGWVISDLNVGILYIFAISSLGVYGIIMGGWASNSKYPFLGSLRSAAQMVSYEVSLGLI
;
A
#
# COMPACT_ATOMS: atom_id res chain seq x y z
N MET A 1 41.77 12.45 11.51
CA MET A 1 40.99 11.79 10.44
C MET A 1 39.56 12.27 10.59
N THR A 2 39.13 13.20 9.75
CA THR A 2 37.76 13.73 9.78
C THR A 2 36.82 12.61 9.38
N GLU A 3 35.94 12.18 10.30
CA GLU A 3 34.77 11.37 9.98
C GLU A 3 34.09 11.97 8.73
N SER A 4 33.92 11.16 7.69
CA SER A 4 33.18 11.57 6.50
C SER A 4 31.76 11.91 6.93
N PHE A 5 31.16 12.99 6.43
CA PHE A 5 29.79 13.39 6.80
C PHE A 5 28.79 12.21 6.70
N TRP A 6 29.03 11.30 5.77
CA TRP A 6 28.26 10.09 5.52
C TRP A 6 28.33 9.01 6.61
N THR A 7 29.36 9.02 7.47
CA THR A 7 29.47 8.08 8.60
C THR A 7 28.89 8.66 9.90
N THR A 8 28.51 9.94 9.90
CA THR A 8 27.84 10.54 11.06
C THR A 8 26.42 9.99 11.23
N PRO A 9 25.87 9.92 12.46
CA PRO A 9 24.48 9.50 12.68
C PRO A 9 23.46 10.31 11.87
N VAL A 10 23.76 11.59 11.64
CA VAL A 10 22.93 12.49 10.83
C VAL A 10 23.04 12.15 9.34
N GLY A 11 24.25 11.90 8.83
CA GLY A 11 24.44 11.50 7.44
C GLY A 11 23.76 10.18 7.10
N TRP A 12 23.88 9.18 7.99
CA TRP A 12 23.21 7.89 7.85
C TRP A 12 21.69 8.02 7.82
N THR A 13 21.09 8.76 8.77
CA THR A 13 19.64 8.96 8.83
C THR A 13 19.09 9.66 7.58
N VAL A 14 19.79 10.67 7.06
CA VAL A 14 19.39 11.36 5.83
C VAL A 14 19.41 10.42 4.62
N VAL A 15 20.45 9.59 4.49
CA VAL A 15 20.54 8.61 3.39
C VAL A 15 19.39 7.59 3.47
N THR A 16 19.11 7.03 4.65
CA THR A 16 18.01 6.07 4.81
C THR A 16 16.65 6.70 4.51
N VAL A 17 16.39 7.94 4.97
CA VAL A 17 15.14 8.65 4.66
C VAL A 17 14.99 8.89 3.15
N LEU A 18 16.07 9.28 2.46
CA LEU A 18 16.06 9.46 1.01
C LEU A 18 15.79 8.14 0.27
N GLN A 19 16.36 7.02 0.74
CA GLN A 19 16.08 5.69 0.17
C GLN A 19 14.62 5.29 0.36
N ILE A 20 14.06 5.46 1.56
CA ILE A 20 12.65 5.18 1.83
C ILE A 20 11.76 6.03 0.91
N LEU A 21 12.03 7.34 0.81
CA LEU A 21 11.27 8.25 -0.02
C LEU A 21 11.34 7.86 -1.50
N ALA A 22 12.53 7.50 -2.00
CA ALA A 22 12.71 7.04 -3.37
C ALA A 22 11.86 5.79 -3.68
N VAL A 23 11.85 4.80 -2.77
CA VAL A 23 11.04 3.59 -2.91
C VAL A 23 9.55 3.90 -2.84
N THR A 24 9.11 4.71 -1.87
CA THR A 24 7.71 5.11 -1.73
C THR A 24 7.20 5.83 -2.99
N VAL A 25 7.95 6.80 -3.50
CA VAL A 25 7.59 7.53 -4.73
C VAL A 25 7.59 6.59 -5.94
N GLY A 26 8.57 5.69 -6.04
CA GLY A 26 8.62 4.67 -7.11
C GLY A 26 7.38 3.77 -7.11
N ILE A 27 6.95 3.29 -5.94
CA ILE A 27 5.74 2.46 -5.77
C ILE A 27 4.48 3.26 -6.13
N LEU A 28 4.37 4.53 -5.73
CA LEU A 28 3.20 5.35 -6.06
C LEU A 28 3.09 5.64 -7.56
N ILE A 29 4.22 5.91 -8.23
CA ILE A 29 4.26 6.12 -9.67
C ILE A 29 3.92 4.81 -10.40
N SER A 30 4.49 3.68 -9.99
CA SER A 30 4.18 2.38 -10.61
C SER A 30 2.71 2.03 -10.43
N LEU A 31 2.11 2.27 -9.26
CA LEU A 31 0.69 2.10 -9.00
C LEU A 31 -0.16 2.96 -9.94
N ALA A 32 0.20 4.23 -10.15
CA ALA A 32 -0.55 5.11 -11.05
C ALA A 32 -0.60 4.58 -12.49
N PHE A 33 0.50 4.02 -13.00
CA PHE A 33 0.52 3.41 -14.33
C PHE A 33 -0.13 2.03 -14.37
N LEU A 34 0.00 1.22 -13.32
CA LEU A 34 -0.68 -0.08 -13.22
C LEU A 34 -2.20 0.07 -13.27
N LEU A 35 -2.77 1.08 -12.59
CA LEU A 35 -4.20 1.37 -12.64
C LEU A 35 -4.67 1.74 -14.06
N LEU A 36 -3.86 2.50 -14.79
CA LEU A 36 -4.15 2.84 -16.19
C LEU A 36 -4.04 1.61 -17.09
N ALA A 37 -3.01 0.79 -16.88
CA ALA A 37 -2.79 -0.44 -17.61
C ALA A 37 -3.96 -1.41 -17.41
N ASP A 38 -4.39 -1.63 -16.18
CA ASP A 38 -5.52 -2.49 -15.83
C ASP A 38 -6.79 -2.07 -16.58
N ARG A 39 -7.12 -0.75 -16.58
CA ARG A 39 -8.26 -0.22 -17.35
C ARG A 39 -8.15 -0.49 -18.86
N LYS A 40 -6.96 -0.36 -19.44
CA LYS A 40 -6.75 -0.58 -20.88
C LYS A 40 -6.77 -2.07 -21.23
N ILE A 41 -6.17 -2.92 -20.40
CA ILE A 41 -6.12 -4.37 -20.59
C ILE A 41 -7.54 -4.94 -20.54
N TRP A 42 -8.32 -4.63 -19.49
CA TRP A 42 -9.71 -5.10 -19.39
C TRP A 42 -10.62 -4.55 -20.48
N ALA A 43 -10.41 -3.31 -20.91
CA ALA A 43 -11.12 -2.78 -22.06
C ALA A 43 -10.79 -3.57 -23.34
N GLY A 44 -9.51 -3.88 -23.57
CA GLY A 44 -9.05 -4.72 -24.67
C GLY A 44 -9.64 -6.13 -24.66
N VAL A 45 -9.66 -6.80 -23.50
CA VAL A 45 -10.30 -8.11 -23.31
C VAL A 45 -11.80 -8.07 -23.65
N GLN A 46 -12.47 -6.97 -23.30
CA GLN A 46 -13.90 -6.76 -23.57
C GLN A 46 -14.17 -6.17 -24.97
N MET A 47 -13.16 -6.09 -25.84
CA MET A 47 -13.28 -5.50 -27.19
C MET A 47 -13.83 -4.05 -27.18
N ARG A 48 -13.57 -3.27 -26.13
CA ARG A 48 -13.90 -1.84 -26.06
C ARG A 48 -12.64 -0.99 -25.89
N LYS A 49 -12.74 0.29 -26.24
CA LYS A 49 -11.62 1.22 -26.07
C LYS A 49 -11.49 1.63 -24.60
N GLY A 50 -10.27 1.54 -24.07
CA GLY A 50 -9.93 2.04 -22.75
C GLY A 50 -9.85 3.58 -22.70
N PRO A 51 -9.43 4.15 -21.56
CA PRO A 51 -9.32 5.60 -21.39
C PRO A 51 -8.41 6.24 -22.45
N ASN A 52 -8.95 7.18 -23.24
CA ASN A 52 -8.25 7.89 -24.33
C ASN A 52 -8.41 9.41 -24.30
N VAL A 53 -9.14 9.97 -23.31
CA VAL A 53 -9.55 11.39 -23.31
C VAL A 53 -8.64 12.28 -22.46
N VAL A 54 -8.24 11.83 -21.27
CA VAL A 54 -7.49 12.67 -20.31
C VAL A 54 -5.99 12.64 -20.63
N GLY A 55 -5.54 13.63 -21.41
CA GLY A 55 -4.16 13.74 -21.90
C GLY A 55 -3.85 12.81 -23.08
N PRO A 56 -2.61 12.86 -23.64
CA PRO A 56 -2.21 11.97 -24.72
C PRO A 56 -2.36 10.51 -24.30
N PHE A 57 -3.10 9.72 -25.08
CA PHE A 57 -3.41 8.30 -24.80
C PHE A 57 -4.01 8.03 -23.40
N GLY A 58 -4.63 9.01 -22.74
CA GLY A 58 -5.22 8.84 -21.41
C GLY A 58 -4.21 8.80 -20.26
N LEU A 59 -2.93 9.14 -20.48
CA LEU A 59 -1.85 9.03 -19.48
C LEU A 59 -2.10 9.85 -18.20
N LEU A 60 -2.85 10.95 -18.31
CA LEU A 60 -3.12 11.84 -17.18
C LEU A 60 -4.32 11.39 -16.33
N GLN A 61 -4.99 10.30 -16.70
CA GLN A 61 -6.18 9.81 -16.01
C GLN A 61 -5.92 9.50 -14.53
N SER A 62 -4.83 8.80 -14.21
CA SER A 62 -4.53 8.40 -12.82
C SER A 62 -4.24 9.61 -11.93
N PHE A 63 -3.64 10.68 -12.49
CA PHE A 63 -3.43 11.94 -11.79
C PHE A 63 -4.75 12.69 -11.56
N ALA A 64 -5.65 12.71 -12.56
CA ALA A 64 -6.97 13.31 -12.40
C ALA A 64 -7.80 12.61 -11.30
N ASP A 65 -7.71 11.28 -11.22
CA ASP A 65 -8.39 10.50 -10.17
C ASP A 65 -7.80 10.80 -8.78
N PHE A 66 -6.49 11.00 -8.67
CA PHE A 66 -5.85 11.42 -7.42
C PHE A 66 -6.37 12.79 -6.95
N PHE A 67 -6.38 13.80 -7.82
CA PHE A 67 -6.92 15.12 -7.48
C PHE A 67 -8.39 15.07 -7.09
N LYS A 68 -9.19 14.20 -7.75
CA LYS A 68 -10.58 13.97 -7.37
C LYS A 68 -10.72 13.48 -5.93
N PHE A 69 -9.83 12.60 -5.44
CA PHE A 69 -9.88 12.13 -4.06
C PHE A 69 -9.48 13.22 -3.05
N VAL A 70 -8.52 14.07 -3.38
CA VAL A 70 -8.10 15.19 -2.51
C VAL A 70 -9.23 16.20 -2.30
N LEU A 71 -10.02 16.46 -3.33
CA LEU A 71 -11.16 17.38 -3.26
C LEU A 71 -12.43 16.73 -2.71
N LYS A 72 -12.41 15.41 -2.44
CA LYS A 72 -13.61 14.70 -2.01
C LYS A 72 -13.84 14.92 -0.52
N GLU A 73 -15.09 15.23 -0.18
CA GLU A 73 -15.53 15.34 1.21
C GLU A 73 -15.29 14.04 2.00
N ILE A 74 -14.77 14.20 3.21
CA ILE A 74 -14.54 13.10 4.15
C ILE A 74 -15.85 12.85 4.91
N VAL A 75 -16.51 11.73 4.59
CA VAL A 75 -17.76 11.33 5.25
C VAL A 75 -17.46 10.27 6.32
N ILE A 76 -17.72 10.60 7.58
CA ILE A 76 -17.60 9.67 8.70
C ILE A 76 -19.01 9.35 9.21
N PRO A 77 -19.45 8.07 9.21
CA PRO A 77 -20.79 7.72 9.68
C PRO A 77 -20.99 8.12 11.15
N ALA A 78 -22.19 8.63 11.49
CA ALA A 78 -22.49 9.10 12.84
C ALA A 78 -22.44 7.98 13.90
N GLY A 79 -22.76 6.74 13.51
CA GLY A 79 -22.71 5.57 14.39
C GLY A 79 -21.36 4.86 14.45
N ALA A 80 -20.37 5.28 13.66
CA ALA A 80 -19.06 4.64 13.60
C ALA A 80 -18.14 5.08 14.76
N ASP A 81 -17.24 4.19 15.17
CA ASP A 81 -16.13 4.58 16.04
C ASP A 81 -15.14 5.43 15.24
N LYS A 82 -15.12 6.74 15.49
CA LYS A 82 -14.34 7.70 14.71
C LYS A 82 -12.83 7.41 14.77
N VAL A 83 -12.33 6.95 15.92
CA VAL A 83 -10.89 6.74 16.11
C VAL A 83 -10.46 5.53 15.29
N VAL A 84 -11.14 4.40 15.47
CA VAL A 84 -10.79 3.16 14.76
C VAL A 84 -11.09 3.28 13.26
N PHE A 85 -12.15 3.99 12.87
CA PHE A 85 -12.52 4.18 11.47
C PHE A 85 -11.47 4.97 10.68
N ILE A 86 -10.80 5.94 11.31
CA ILE A 86 -9.71 6.70 10.68
C ILE A 86 -8.39 5.94 10.77
N LEU A 87 -8.12 5.25 11.89
CA LEU A 87 -6.89 4.48 12.06
C LEU A 87 -6.81 3.26 11.16
N ALA A 88 -7.94 2.60 10.85
CA ALA A 88 -7.94 1.38 10.06
C ALA A 88 -7.30 1.56 8.66
N PRO A 89 -7.68 2.55 7.84
CA PRO A 89 -6.99 2.86 6.58
C PRO A 89 -5.53 3.26 6.75
N LEU A 90 -5.17 3.94 7.85
CA LEU A 90 -3.79 4.35 8.11
C LEU A 90 -2.90 3.14 8.40
N ILE A 91 -3.39 2.21 9.22
CA ILE A 91 -2.66 1.00 9.59
C ILE A 91 -2.46 0.10 8.36
N THR A 92 -3.50 -0.13 7.54
CA THR A 92 -3.35 -0.93 6.32
C THR A 92 -2.37 -0.31 5.34
N PHE A 93 -2.41 1.01 5.19
CA PHE A 93 -1.45 1.73 4.35
C PHE A 93 -0.01 1.58 4.85
N ILE A 94 0.25 1.84 6.13
CA ILE A 94 1.59 1.73 6.72
C ILE A 94 2.13 0.32 6.57
N LEU A 95 1.33 -0.70 6.90
CA LEU A 95 1.73 -2.10 6.78
C LEU A 95 2.07 -2.49 5.33
N ALA A 96 1.30 -2.02 4.35
CA ALA A 96 1.57 -2.28 2.95
C ALA A 96 2.93 -1.71 2.51
N PHE A 97 3.33 -0.53 2.99
CA PHE A 97 4.65 0.05 2.68
C PHE A 97 5.79 -0.59 3.46
N LEU A 98 5.56 -1.02 4.71
CA LEU A 98 6.57 -1.71 5.51
C LEU A 98 7.01 -3.02 4.86
N ALA A 99 6.12 -3.74 4.17
CA ALA A 99 6.46 -4.97 3.45
C ALA A 99 7.59 -4.76 2.41
N TRP A 100 7.71 -3.56 1.84
CA TRP A 100 8.74 -3.23 0.84
C TRP A 100 10.12 -2.92 1.44
N ALA A 101 10.23 -2.77 2.76
CA ALA A 101 11.49 -2.38 3.41
C ALA A 101 12.62 -3.42 3.25
N VAL A 102 12.27 -4.69 3.02
CA VAL A 102 13.22 -5.81 3.00
C VAL A 102 13.50 -6.33 1.59
N ILE A 103 12.75 -5.87 0.59
CA ILE A 103 12.90 -6.33 -0.79
C ILE A 103 14.13 -5.63 -1.41
N PRO A 104 15.13 -6.38 -1.89
CA PRO A 104 16.29 -5.79 -2.55
C PRO A 104 15.95 -5.33 -3.98
N PHE A 105 16.34 -4.11 -4.34
CA PHE A 105 16.12 -3.55 -5.69
C PHE A 105 17.33 -3.71 -6.61
N ALA A 106 18.54 -3.71 -6.05
CA ALA A 106 19.79 -3.95 -6.76
C ALA A 106 20.83 -4.56 -5.81
N PRO A 107 21.95 -5.13 -6.32
CA PRO A 107 23.04 -5.59 -5.46
C PRO A 107 23.53 -4.46 -4.55
N GLY A 108 23.43 -4.66 -3.23
CA GLY A 108 23.79 -3.66 -2.22
C GLY A 108 22.77 -2.53 -2.03
N TRP A 109 21.61 -2.57 -2.72
CA TRP A 109 20.53 -1.59 -2.54
C TRP A 109 19.27 -2.26 -1.95
N VAL A 110 19.19 -2.20 -0.63
CA VAL A 110 18.06 -2.63 0.20
C VAL A 110 17.90 -1.61 1.33
N ILE A 111 16.66 -1.29 1.72
CA ILE A 111 16.40 -0.32 2.80
C ILE A 111 16.84 -0.90 4.14
N SER A 112 16.44 -2.14 4.42
CA SER A 112 16.79 -2.86 5.64
C SER A 112 17.18 -4.29 5.30
N ASP A 113 18.46 -4.60 5.39
CA ASP A 113 18.95 -5.97 5.24
C ASP A 113 18.69 -6.74 6.53
N LEU A 114 17.73 -7.67 6.49
CA LEU A 114 17.34 -8.51 7.63
C LEU A 114 17.68 -9.97 7.33
N ASN A 115 18.43 -10.60 8.22
CA ASN A 115 18.75 -12.04 8.14
C ASN A 115 17.49 -12.94 8.06
N VAL A 116 16.36 -12.47 8.61
CA VAL A 116 15.07 -13.17 8.65
C VAL A 116 14.00 -12.44 7.82
N GLY A 117 14.36 -12.00 6.62
CA GLY A 117 13.48 -11.19 5.78
C GLY A 117 12.14 -11.83 5.40
N ILE A 118 12.12 -13.14 5.17
CA ILE A 118 10.87 -13.87 4.86
C ILE A 118 9.91 -13.85 6.06
N LEU A 119 10.42 -14.09 7.27
CA LEU A 119 9.60 -14.05 8.49
C LEU A 119 9.05 -12.65 8.75
N TYR A 120 9.82 -11.61 8.42
CA TYR A 120 9.36 -10.22 8.51
C TYR A 120 8.16 -9.95 7.57
N ILE A 121 8.24 -10.42 6.31
CA ILE A 121 7.13 -10.27 5.36
C ILE A 121 5.87 -11.01 5.85
N PHE A 122 6.02 -12.23 6.39
CA PHE A 122 4.90 -12.96 6.99
C PHE A 122 4.29 -12.24 8.20
N ALA A 123 5.13 -11.68 9.07
CA ALA A 123 4.66 -10.92 10.23
C ALA A 123 3.85 -9.69 9.79
N ILE A 124 4.31 -8.96 8.77
CA ILE A 124 3.59 -7.78 8.28
C ILE A 124 2.31 -8.15 7.54
N SER A 125 2.35 -9.20 6.72
CA SER A 125 1.16 -9.67 5.99
C SER A 125 0.03 -10.01 6.97
N SER A 126 0.34 -10.81 7.99
CA SER A 126 -0.65 -11.21 9.00
C SER A 126 -1.20 -10.03 9.80
N LEU A 127 -0.38 -9.00 10.05
CA LEU A 127 -0.85 -7.74 10.65
C LEU A 127 -1.82 -6.97 9.74
N GLY A 128 -1.67 -7.11 8.41
CA GLY A 128 -2.54 -6.45 7.42
C GLY A 128 -4.01 -6.88 7.53
N VAL A 129 -4.27 -8.13 7.90
CA VAL A 129 -5.62 -8.67 8.14
C VAL A 129 -6.36 -7.87 9.21
N TYR A 130 -5.66 -7.47 10.28
CA TYR A 130 -6.26 -6.71 11.37
C TYR A 130 -6.78 -5.36 10.92
N GLY A 131 -6.08 -4.69 10.01
CA GLY A 131 -6.53 -3.42 9.45
C GLY A 131 -7.89 -3.52 8.73
N ILE A 132 -8.13 -4.64 8.04
CA ILE A 132 -9.41 -4.89 7.35
C ILE A 132 -10.54 -5.18 8.35
N ILE A 133 -10.27 -5.97 9.38
CA ILE A 133 -11.27 -6.25 10.43
C ILE A 133 -11.62 -4.98 11.20
N MET A 134 -10.62 -4.18 11.57
CA MET A 134 -10.81 -2.91 12.26
C MET A 134 -11.69 -1.96 11.45
N GLY A 135 -11.46 -1.83 10.13
CA GLY A 135 -12.27 -0.98 9.26
C GLY A 135 -13.72 -1.44 9.16
N GLY A 136 -13.95 -2.75 9.03
CA GLY A 136 -15.30 -3.31 8.97
C GLY A 136 -16.06 -3.17 10.29
N TRP A 137 -15.40 -3.45 11.42
CA TRP A 137 -16.00 -3.31 12.76
C TRP A 137 -16.27 -1.85 13.13
N ALA A 138 -15.32 -0.95 12.86
CA ALA A 138 -15.45 0.48 13.21
C ALA A 138 -16.62 1.16 12.50
N SER A 139 -17.05 0.66 11.33
CA SER A 139 -18.20 1.19 10.60
C SER A 139 -19.55 1.03 11.31
N ASN A 140 -19.61 0.22 12.38
CA ASN A 140 -20.80 -0.10 13.17
C ASN A 140 -22.04 -0.47 12.32
N SER A 141 -21.80 -1.22 11.24
CA SER A 141 -22.86 -1.73 10.37
C SER A 141 -22.64 -3.20 10.08
N LYS A 142 -23.72 -3.98 10.10
CA LYS A 142 -23.68 -5.43 9.87
C LYS A 142 -23.16 -5.79 8.48
N TYR A 143 -23.39 -4.92 7.48
CA TYR A 143 -23.04 -5.20 6.09
C TYR A 143 -21.52 -5.10 5.83
N PRO A 144 -20.82 -3.99 6.14
CA PRO A 144 -19.37 -3.94 6.03
C PRO A 144 -18.66 -4.92 6.97
N PHE A 145 -19.22 -5.18 8.15
CA PHE A 145 -18.65 -6.14 9.10
C PHE A 145 -18.66 -7.58 8.56
N LEU A 146 -19.76 -8.02 7.94
CA LEU A 146 -19.81 -9.32 7.27
C LEU A 146 -18.78 -9.40 6.13
N GLY A 147 -18.63 -8.32 5.35
CA GLY A 147 -17.62 -8.21 4.30
C GLY A 147 -16.20 -8.37 4.83
N SER A 148 -15.85 -7.65 5.90
CA SER A 148 -14.52 -7.74 6.51
C SER A 148 -14.20 -9.13 7.06
N LEU A 149 -15.18 -9.82 7.65
CA LEU A 149 -15.00 -11.19 8.15
C LEU A 149 -14.70 -12.17 7.01
N ARG A 150 -15.36 -12.02 5.86
CA ARG A 150 -15.12 -12.86 4.68
C ARG A 150 -13.73 -12.65 4.10
N SER A 151 -13.33 -11.39 3.93
CA SER A 151 -11.99 -11.06 3.44
C SER A 151 -10.91 -11.53 4.41
N ALA A 152 -11.11 -11.34 5.72
CA ALA A 152 -10.16 -11.81 6.73
C ALA A 152 -10.01 -13.34 6.72
N ALA A 153 -11.13 -14.08 6.69
CA ALA A 153 -11.10 -15.54 6.63
C ALA A 153 -10.35 -16.04 5.39
N GLN A 154 -10.57 -15.41 4.24
CA GLN A 154 -9.87 -15.74 3.00
C GLN A 154 -8.37 -15.47 3.11
N MET A 155 -7.97 -14.28 3.53
CA MET A 155 -6.56 -13.92 3.59
C MET A 155 -5.78 -14.79 4.58
N VAL A 156 -6.31 -15.00 5.79
CA VAL A 156 -5.67 -15.87 6.80
C VAL A 156 -5.51 -17.29 6.27
N SER A 157 -6.50 -17.82 5.55
CA SER A 157 -6.42 -19.17 4.98
C SER A 157 -5.28 -19.29 3.97
N TYR A 158 -5.11 -18.29 3.11
CA TYR A 158 -4.02 -18.28 2.12
C TYR A 158 -2.65 -17.98 2.75
N GLU A 159 -2.59 -17.17 3.80
CA GLU A 159 -1.34 -16.88 4.52
C GLU A 159 -0.76 -18.11 5.20
N VAL A 160 -1.61 -18.94 5.83
CA VAL A 160 -1.15 -20.20 6.44
C VAL A 160 -0.63 -21.15 5.37
N SER A 161 -1.30 -21.25 4.21
CA SER A 161 -0.80 -22.08 3.10
C SER A 161 0.54 -21.56 2.56
N LEU A 162 0.72 -20.25 2.42
CA LEU A 162 2.00 -19.65 2.01
C LEU A 162 3.14 -19.93 2.99
N GLY A 163 2.86 -20.07 4.28
CA GLY A 163 3.88 -20.39 5.29
C GLY A 163 4.26 -21.88 5.34
N LEU A 164 3.41 -22.77 4.83
CA LEU A 164 3.62 -24.22 4.88
C LEU A 164 4.19 -24.82 3.58
N ILE A 165 3.94 -24.17 2.44
CA ILE A 165 4.41 -24.57 1.09
C ILE A 165 5.70 -23.82 0.78
#